data_AF-A0AAD0USW7-F1
#
_entry.id   AF-A0AAD0USW7-F1
#
_cell.length_a   1.000
_cell.length_b   1.000
_cell.length_c   1.000
_cell.angle_alpha   90.00
_cell.angle_beta   90.00
_cell.angle_gamma   90.00
#
_symmetry.space_group_name_H-M   'P 1'
#
loop_
_entity.id
_entity.type
_entity.pdbx_description
1 polymer ?
#
loop_
_entity_poly.entity_id
_entity_poly.type
_entity_poly.pdbx_seq_one_letter_code
_entity_poly.pdbx_strand_id
1 'polypeptide(L)'
;MNSGNITVNFFPPFETSSTFSDLTPSVRAIKHESMFDSKLIRFGFTILLLTACSPAKKELPTFSQNLECTKEEIPLWIQPSDDVKDGNDLEIIYCNKRETPNGKRIELSLVFRDERHPSFWKDAVYRIYRGFKYGRHKDIESLRLQFSNTGELSTVHLKNVYSGDQKFSQDPVQHFDSVLKAEAFSKEEKKPILYINTWNHMFSEKDQNPELSKKKFNNVELRTGSREELDAFYSGK
;
A
#
# COMPACT_ATOMS: atom_id res chain seq x y z
N MET A 1 59.73 -6.08 31.72
CA MET A 1 60.58 -5.24 30.84
C MET A 1 59.84 -4.99 29.55
N ASN A 2 59.60 -3.70 29.27
CA ASN A 2 59.09 -3.04 28.07
C ASN A 2 57.79 -3.51 27.39
N SER A 3 56.70 -2.94 27.89
CA SER A 3 55.53 -2.49 27.13
C SER A 3 55.91 -1.36 26.16
N GLY A 4 55.62 -1.55 24.87
CA GLY A 4 55.77 -0.53 23.83
C GLY A 4 54.53 0.35 23.73
N ASN A 5 54.70 1.64 24.04
CA ASN A 5 53.69 2.67 23.89
C ASN A 5 53.49 3.04 22.41
N ILE A 6 52.25 2.93 21.92
CA ILE A 6 51.81 3.53 20.66
C ILE A 6 51.17 4.88 21.00
N THR A 7 51.84 5.96 20.65
CA THR A 7 51.36 7.33 20.75
C THR A 7 50.39 7.63 19.61
N VAL A 8 49.12 7.87 19.94
CA VAL A 8 48.11 8.42 19.03
C VAL A 8 48.02 9.92 19.31
N ASN A 9 48.29 10.75 18.29
CA ASN A 9 48.19 12.20 18.39
C ASN A 9 46.74 12.64 18.57
N PHE A 10 46.47 13.30 19.70
CA PHE A 10 45.30 14.11 19.96
C PHE A 10 45.53 15.54 19.45
N PHE A 11 44.54 16.12 18.79
CA PHE A 11 44.34 17.58 18.70
C PHE A 11 42.90 17.90 19.12
N PRO A 12 42.69 18.76 20.13
CA PRO A 12 41.44 19.50 20.34
C PRO A 12 41.69 21.02 20.16
N PRO A 13 40.73 21.92 20.48
CA PRO A 13 39.48 22.20 19.76
C PRO A 13 39.33 23.71 19.39
N PHE A 14 38.24 24.03 18.67
CA PHE A 14 37.42 25.27 18.66
C PHE A 14 38.04 26.68 18.83
N GLU A 15 37.70 27.59 17.88
CA GLU A 15 37.13 28.95 18.10
C GLU A 15 36.81 29.59 16.72
N THR A 16 35.55 29.59 16.26
CA THR A 16 34.59 30.72 16.23
C THR A 16 35.10 32.09 15.78
N SER A 17 34.67 32.52 14.58
CA SER A 17 34.00 33.83 14.43
C SER A 17 33.20 33.89 13.13
N SER A 18 31.94 34.24 13.32
CA SER A 18 30.87 34.54 12.37
C SER A 18 31.21 35.64 11.37
N THR A 19 30.79 35.48 10.12
CA THR A 19 29.95 36.48 9.44
C THR A 19 29.01 35.82 8.44
N PHE A 20 27.75 36.18 8.59
CA PHE A 20 26.55 35.80 7.86
C PHE A 20 26.61 36.31 6.41
N SER A 21 26.16 35.52 5.43
CA SER A 21 25.51 36.01 4.21
C SER A 21 24.80 34.85 3.51
N ASP A 22 23.49 35.02 3.37
CA ASP A 22 22.53 34.19 2.64
C ASP A 22 23.04 33.70 1.30
N LEU A 23 23.01 32.40 1.04
CA LEU A 23 22.71 31.83 -0.28
C LEU A 23 22.08 30.44 -0.11
N THR A 24 20.76 30.41 -0.26
CA THR A 24 19.96 29.19 -0.45
C THR A 24 20.46 28.40 -1.67
N PRO A 25 20.74 27.09 -1.56
CA PRO A 25 20.82 26.25 -2.74
C PRO A 25 19.38 25.93 -3.15
N SER A 26 18.90 26.66 -4.16
CA SER A 26 17.76 26.29 -5.00
C SER A 26 17.94 24.84 -5.48
N VAL A 27 17.25 23.91 -4.83
CA VAL A 27 17.08 22.55 -5.35
C VAL A 27 16.17 22.68 -6.56
N ARG A 28 16.79 22.65 -7.73
CA ARG A 28 16.13 22.68 -9.04
C ARG A 28 15.21 21.46 -9.14
N ALA A 29 13.92 21.66 -8.85
CA ALA A 29 12.88 20.69 -9.14
C ALA A 29 12.87 20.40 -10.64
N ILE A 30 13.12 19.15 -11.00
CA ILE A 30 12.96 18.69 -12.38
C ILE A 30 11.45 18.65 -12.65
N LYS A 31 10.98 19.69 -13.33
CA LYS A 31 9.63 19.78 -13.88
C LYS A 31 9.50 18.73 -14.97
N HIS A 32 8.70 17.69 -14.75
CA HIS A 32 8.22 16.89 -15.86
C HIS A 32 7.23 17.75 -16.65
N GLU A 33 7.61 18.09 -17.87
CA GLU A 33 6.74 18.81 -18.79
C GLU A 33 5.50 17.98 -19.10
N SER A 34 4.36 18.66 -19.04
CA SER A 34 3.04 18.20 -19.46
C SER A 34 3.12 17.65 -20.88
N MET A 35 2.75 16.38 -21.06
CA MET A 35 2.73 15.69 -22.36
C MET A 35 1.55 16.12 -23.28
N PHE A 36 1.06 17.34 -23.10
CA PHE A 36 0.06 17.96 -23.97
C PHE A 36 0.70 19.14 -24.68
N ASP A 37 1.61 18.83 -25.61
CA ASP A 37 1.89 19.75 -26.70
C ASP A 37 1.40 19.17 -28.02
N SER A 38 0.78 20.08 -28.75
CA SER A 38 -0.19 19.83 -29.80
C SER A 38 0.48 19.76 -31.17
N LYS A 39 -0.18 19.04 -32.09
CA LYS A 39 0.07 18.94 -33.55
C LYS A 39 0.94 17.78 -34.02
N LEU A 40 0.39 16.57 -33.95
CA LEU A 40 0.51 15.56 -35.02
C LEU A 40 -0.58 14.48 -34.85
N ILE A 41 -1.83 14.92 -34.91
CA ILE A 41 -2.98 14.02 -35.06
C ILE A 41 -3.29 14.00 -36.56
N ARG A 42 -2.87 12.94 -37.26
CA ARG A 42 -3.58 12.38 -38.43
C ARG A 42 -2.80 11.19 -38.97
N PHE A 43 -3.52 10.06 -39.05
CA PHE A 43 -3.15 8.78 -39.66
C PHE A 43 -2.07 7.96 -38.94
N GLY A 44 -2.53 7.05 -38.08
CA GLY A 44 -1.68 6.02 -37.48
C GLY A 44 -2.25 5.30 -36.26
N PHE A 45 -3.45 5.63 -35.77
CA PHE A 45 -3.98 5.06 -34.52
C PHE A 45 -5.01 3.92 -34.69
N THR A 46 -5.38 3.57 -35.93
CA THR A 46 -6.50 2.63 -36.17
C THR A 46 -6.08 1.17 -36.39
N ILE A 47 -4.76 0.85 -36.41
CA ILE A 47 -4.26 -0.52 -36.70
C ILE A 47 -3.34 -1.06 -35.58
N LEU A 48 -3.39 -0.49 -34.38
CA LEU A 48 -2.72 -1.05 -33.19
C LEU A 48 -3.68 -1.37 -32.05
N LEU A 49 -4.94 -1.67 -32.39
CA LEU A 49 -6.02 -1.98 -31.44
C LEU A 49 -6.57 -3.42 -31.59
N LEU A 50 -5.97 -4.27 -32.42
CA LEU A 50 -6.53 -5.60 -32.75
C LEU A 50 -5.56 -6.78 -32.60
N THR A 51 -4.39 -6.62 -31.98
CA THR A 51 -3.51 -7.76 -31.69
C THR A 51 -3.08 -7.74 -30.23
N ALA A 52 -3.57 -8.74 -29.49
CA ALA A 52 -3.36 -9.04 -28.07
C ALA A 52 -4.33 -8.38 -27.06
N CYS A 53 -5.63 -8.64 -27.18
CA CYS A 53 -6.56 -8.51 -26.06
C CYS A 53 -6.91 -9.90 -25.50
N SER A 54 -6.14 -10.39 -24.53
CA SER A 54 -6.69 -11.34 -23.57
C SER A 54 -7.59 -10.54 -22.61
N PRO A 55 -8.87 -10.91 -22.42
CA PRO A 55 -9.73 -10.19 -21.50
C PRO A 55 -9.14 -10.25 -20.08
N ALA A 56 -9.12 -9.11 -19.38
CA ALA A 56 -8.65 -9.04 -18.01
C ALA A 56 -9.40 -10.07 -17.14
N LYS A 57 -8.66 -10.89 -16.40
CA LYS A 57 -9.27 -11.93 -15.55
C LYS A 57 -10.05 -11.25 -14.44
N LYS A 58 -11.33 -11.59 -14.31
CA LYS A 58 -12.23 -11.10 -13.25
C LYS A 58 -12.34 -12.07 -12.07
N GLU A 59 -11.89 -13.31 -12.27
CA GLU A 59 -12.01 -14.40 -11.31
C GLU A 59 -11.06 -14.20 -10.12
N LEU A 60 -11.52 -14.60 -8.94
CA LEU A 60 -10.69 -14.70 -7.74
C LEU A 60 -10.18 -16.14 -7.63
N PRO A 61 -8.86 -16.40 -7.70
CA PRO A 61 -8.32 -17.75 -7.66
C PRO A 61 -8.46 -18.41 -6.29
N THR A 62 -8.43 -19.73 -6.26
CA THR A 62 -8.26 -20.51 -5.02
C THR A 62 -7.00 -21.34 -5.18
N PHE A 63 -5.92 -20.94 -4.50
CA PHE A 63 -4.62 -21.62 -4.60
C PHE A 63 -4.54 -22.86 -3.71
N SER A 64 -5.24 -22.84 -2.58
CA SER A 64 -5.33 -23.96 -1.64
C SER A 64 -6.72 -24.01 -0.98
N GLN A 65 -7.19 -25.21 -0.69
CA GLN A 65 -8.41 -25.45 0.08
C GLN A 65 -8.17 -25.34 1.60
N ASN A 66 -6.92 -25.48 2.03
CA ASN A 66 -6.54 -25.39 3.44
C ASN A 66 -6.19 -23.95 3.79
N LEU A 67 -6.91 -23.39 4.76
CA LEU A 67 -6.70 -22.02 5.23
C LEU A 67 -5.49 -21.93 6.16
N GLU A 68 -4.53 -21.08 5.85
CA GLU A 68 -3.31 -20.92 6.65
C GLU A 68 -3.46 -19.99 7.86
N CYS A 69 -4.49 -19.16 7.87
CA CYS A 69 -4.73 -18.14 8.90
C CYS A 69 -6.15 -18.23 9.44
N THR A 70 -6.38 -17.73 10.64
CA THR A 70 -7.71 -17.71 11.27
C THR A 70 -8.31 -16.32 11.25
N LYS A 71 -9.64 -16.22 11.34
CA LYS A 71 -10.34 -14.92 11.32
C LYS A 71 -9.96 -14.02 12.48
N GLU A 72 -9.52 -14.59 13.60
CA GLU A 72 -9.10 -13.89 14.82
C GLU A 72 -7.76 -13.16 14.63
N GLU A 73 -6.92 -13.66 13.71
CA GLU A 73 -5.62 -13.06 13.39
C GLU A 73 -5.74 -11.88 12.41
N ILE A 74 -6.90 -11.74 11.75
CA ILE A 74 -7.14 -10.71 10.74
C ILE A 74 -7.67 -9.44 11.41
N PRO A 75 -7.09 -8.26 11.10
CA PRO A 75 -7.61 -6.98 11.55
C PRO A 75 -9.05 -6.73 11.14
N LEU A 76 -9.69 -5.81 11.86
CA LEU A 76 -10.97 -5.25 11.43
C LEU A 76 -10.71 -4.10 10.46
N TRP A 77 -11.27 -4.20 9.25
CA TRP A 77 -11.15 -3.13 8.24
C TRP A 77 -12.35 -2.20 8.29
N ILE A 78 -12.08 -0.90 8.24
CA ILE A 78 -13.10 0.14 8.22
C ILE A 78 -12.83 1.09 7.05
N GLN A 79 -13.85 1.34 6.22
CA GLN A 79 -13.77 2.16 5.02
C GLN A 79 -14.92 3.19 4.99
N PRO A 80 -14.75 4.37 4.37
CA PRO A 80 -15.87 5.24 4.04
C PRO A 80 -16.95 4.50 3.25
N SER A 81 -18.22 4.61 3.66
CA SER A 81 -19.30 3.88 3.00
C SER A 81 -19.54 4.33 1.58
N ASP A 82 -19.23 5.58 1.25
CA ASP A 82 -19.42 6.10 -0.11
C ASP A 82 -18.40 5.48 -1.08
N ASP A 83 -17.17 5.23 -0.64
CA ASP A 83 -16.15 4.50 -1.41
C ASP A 83 -16.59 3.06 -1.74
N VAL A 84 -17.22 2.40 -0.76
CA VAL A 84 -17.83 1.07 -0.93
C VAL A 84 -18.97 1.11 -1.96
N LYS A 85 -19.83 2.14 -1.92
CA LYS A 85 -20.93 2.30 -2.88
C LYS A 85 -20.41 2.59 -4.29
N ASP A 86 -19.36 3.39 -4.38
CA ASP A 86 -18.68 3.72 -5.64
C ASP A 86 -17.96 2.51 -6.22
N GLY A 87 -17.70 1.49 -5.41
CA GLY A 87 -17.34 0.16 -5.86
C GLY A 87 -15.89 -0.22 -5.66
N ASN A 88 -15.26 0.42 -4.70
CA ASN A 88 -13.91 0.17 -4.20
C ASN A 88 -13.96 -0.73 -2.96
N ASP A 89 -14.99 -1.57 -2.85
CA ASP A 89 -15.19 -2.41 -1.68
C ASP A 89 -14.12 -3.51 -1.58
N LEU A 90 -13.69 -3.77 -0.35
CA LEU A 90 -12.85 -4.92 -0.03
C LEU A 90 -13.62 -6.21 -0.25
N GLU A 91 -13.19 -6.99 -1.25
CA GLU A 91 -13.93 -8.17 -1.72
C GLU A 91 -13.44 -9.45 -1.05
N ILE A 92 -12.11 -9.63 -0.96
CA ILE A 92 -11.49 -10.83 -0.40
C ILE A 92 -10.11 -10.54 0.18
N ILE A 93 -9.68 -11.36 1.14
CA ILE A 93 -8.32 -11.32 1.69
C ILE A 93 -7.65 -12.65 1.40
N TYR A 94 -6.46 -12.60 0.81
CA TYR A 94 -5.55 -13.72 0.74
C TYR A 94 -4.53 -13.61 1.85
N CYS A 95 -4.20 -14.73 2.48
CA CYS A 95 -3.19 -14.77 3.51
C CYS A 95 -2.13 -15.83 3.20
N ASN A 96 -0.87 -15.51 3.51
CA ASN A 96 0.24 -16.45 3.49
C ASN A 96 0.98 -16.38 4.82
N LYS A 97 1.02 -17.50 5.53
CA LYS A 97 1.65 -17.61 6.85
C LYS A 97 3.07 -18.17 6.70
N ARG A 98 4.03 -17.57 7.41
CA ARG A 98 5.40 -18.04 7.51
C ARG A 98 5.85 -18.06 8.96
N GLU A 99 6.36 -19.20 9.42
CA GLU A 99 6.99 -19.30 10.73
C GLU A 99 8.33 -18.56 10.74
N THR A 100 8.69 -18.00 11.88
CA THR A 100 9.93 -17.25 12.09
C THR A 100 10.55 -17.66 13.44
N PRO A 101 11.85 -17.44 13.69
CA PRO A 101 12.44 -17.75 15.00
C PRO A 101 11.79 -17.02 16.19
N ASN A 102 11.11 -15.90 15.92
CA ASN A 102 10.51 -15.02 16.93
C ASN A 102 8.97 -15.03 16.93
N GLY A 103 8.35 -15.99 16.23
CA GLY A 103 6.90 -16.19 16.18
C GLY A 103 6.48 -16.51 14.76
N LYS A 104 5.43 -15.86 14.28
CA LYS A 104 4.97 -16.02 12.89
C LYS A 104 4.80 -14.68 12.21
N ARG A 105 4.87 -14.70 10.89
CA ARG A 105 4.54 -13.57 10.02
C ARG A 105 3.40 -13.99 9.10
N ILE A 106 2.41 -13.12 8.97
CA ILE A 106 1.32 -13.30 8.02
C ILE A 106 1.41 -12.16 7.01
N GLU A 107 1.55 -12.50 5.73
CA GLU A 107 1.32 -11.56 4.65
C GLU A 107 -0.16 -11.58 4.30
N LEU A 108 -0.78 -10.41 4.27
CA LEU A 108 -2.16 -10.23 3.81
C LEU A 108 -2.13 -9.50 2.49
N SER A 109 -2.85 -10.04 1.51
CA SER A 109 -3.14 -9.39 0.24
C SER A 109 -4.64 -9.14 0.14
N LEU A 110 -5.02 -7.88 0.29
CA LEU A 110 -6.39 -7.40 0.24
C LEU A 110 -6.73 -7.11 -1.21
N VAL A 111 -7.81 -7.70 -1.72
CA VAL A 111 -8.27 -7.50 -3.09
C VAL A 111 -9.52 -6.63 -3.06
N PHE A 112 -9.41 -5.47 -3.70
CA PHE A 112 -10.48 -4.51 -3.87
C PHE A 112 -11.11 -4.67 -5.25
N ARG A 113 -12.43 -4.48 -5.32
CA ARG A 113 -13.20 -4.72 -6.53
C ARG A 113 -12.77 -3.84 -7.70
N ASP A 114 -12.37 -2.61 -7.42
CA ASP A 114 -11.88 -1.59 -8.36
C ASP A 114 -11.06 -0.55 -7.57
N GLU A 115 -10.53 0.47 -8.23
CA GLU A 115 -9.97 1.67 -7.57
C GLU A 115 -10.47 2.88 -8.37
N ARG A 116 -11.69 3.31 -8.05
CA ARG A 116 -12.39 4.40 -8.72
C ARG A 116 -12.03 5.72 -8.09
N HIS A 117 -11.40 6.57 -8.88
CA HIS A 117 -11.13 7.94 -8.47
C HIS A 117 -12.46 8.70 -8.30
N PRO A 118 -12.58 9.60 -7.30
CA PRO A 118 -13.74 10.50 -7.16
C PRO A 118 -14.03 11.39 -8.39
N SER A 119 -13.15 11.43 -9.39
CA SER A 119 -13.32 12.19 -10.63
C SER A 119 -13.49 11.22 -11.82
N PHE A 120 -14.67 11.23 -12.41
CA PHE A 120 -15.12 10.27 -13.43
C PHE A 120 -14.19 10.14 -14.66
N TRP A 121 -13.53 11.24 -15.07
CA TRP A 121 -12.69 11.25 -16.27
C TRP A 121 -11.25 10.75 -16.05
N LYS A 122 -10.65 10.99 -14.88
CA LYS A 122 -9.32 10.44 -14.55
C LYS A 122 -9.40 8.93 -14.31
N ASP A 123 -10.51 8.47 -13.74
CA ASP A 123 -10.77 7.06 -13.47
C ASP A 123 -10.79 6.19 -14.75
N ALA A 124 -11.45 6.66 -15.81
CA ALA A 124 -11.55 5.93 -17.07
C ALA A 124 -10.20 5.66 -17.74
N VAL A 125 -9.28 6.63 -17.75
CA VAL A 125 -7.95 6.49 -18.38
C VAL A 125 -7.02 5.61 -17.54
N TYR A 126 -7.09 5.73 -16.21
CA TYR A 126 -6.27 4.94 -15.29
C TYR A 126 -6.70 3.45 -15.26
N ARG A 127 -8.00 3.16 -15.35
CA ARG A 127 -8.54 1.79 -15.47
C ARG A 127 -8.12 1.10 -16.77
N ILE A 128 -8.05 1.84 -17.88
CA ILE A 128 -7.56 1.34 -19.16
C ILE A 128 -6.05 1.01 -19.07
N TYR A 129 -5.24 1.92 -18.52
CA TYR A 129 -3.79 1.69 -18.35
C TYR A 129 -3.48 0.48 -17.45
N ARG A 130 -4.16 0.34 -16.30
CA ARG A 130 -3.95 -0.80 -15.39
C ARG A 130 -4.37 -2.13 -16.01
N GLY A 131 -5.49 -2.14 -16.75
CA GLY A 131 -5.93 -3.31 -17.51
C GLY A 131 -4.86 -3.79 -18.51
N PHE A 132 -4.20 -2.85 -19.20
CA PHE A 132 -3.10 -3.16 -20.13
C PHE A 132 -1.80 -3.59 -19.45
N LYS A 133 -1.43 -2.98 -18.32
CA LYS A 133 -0.13 -3.24 -17.66
C LYS A 133 -0.13 -4.47 -16.76
N TYR A 134 -1.24 -4.72 -16.06
CA TYR A 134 -1.31 -5.74 -15.00
C TYR A 134 -2.28 -6.90 -15.30
N GLY A 135 -3.04 -6.83 -16.41
CA GLY A 135 -4.00 -7.89 -16.78
C GLY A 135 -5.22 -8.00 -15.85
N ARG A 136 -5.39 -7.05 -14.92
CA ARG A 136 -6.49 -6.99 -13.95
C ARG A 136 -7.08 -5.59 -13.81
N HIS A 137 -8.35 -5.52 -13.44
CA HIS A 137 -9.04 -4.28 -13.03
C HIS A 137 -9.21 -4.16 -11.51
N LYS A 138 -9.15 -5.27 -10.79
CA LYS A 138 -9.15 -5.29 -9.32
C LYS A 138 -7.87 -4.64 -8.82
N ASP A 139 -7.95 -3.94 -7.70
CA ASP A 139 -6.76 -3.46 -7.00
C ASP A 139 -6.34 -4.47 -5.92
N ILE A 140 -5.04 -4.55 -5.64
CA ILE A 140 -4.50 -5.47 -4.65
C ILE A 140 -3.50 -4.68 -3.82
N GLU A 141 -3.71 -4.65 -2.52
CA GLU A 141 -2.76 -4.07 -1.58
C GLU A 141 -2.27 -5.10 -0.57
N SER A 142 -1.01 -5.00 -0.20
CA SER A 142 -0.36 -6.00 0.64
C SER A 142 0.27 -5.37 1.89
N LEU A 143 0.08 -6.04 3.02
CA LEU A 143 0.67 -5.67 4.30
C LEU A 143 1.09 -6.91 5.08
N ARG A 144 1.91 -6.72 6.12
CA ARG A 144 2.43 -7.83 6.91
C ARG A 144 2.15 -7.66 8.38
N LEU A 145 1.62 -8.70 8.99
CA LEU A 145 1.42 -8.83 10.42
C LEU A 145 2.56 -9.67 11.00
N GLN A 146 3.22 -9.16 12.04
CA GLN A 146 4.22 -9.89 12.78
C GLN A 146 3.65 -10.23 14.14
N PHE A 147 3.62 -11.52 14.46
CA PHE A 147 3.23 -12.04 15.76
C PHE A 147 4.46 -12.50 16.53
N SER A 148 4.40 -12.39 17.86
CA SER A 148 5.41 -12.89 18.77
C SER A 148 5.28 -14.41 18.98
N ASN A 149 6.25 -15.01 19.68
CA ASN A 149 6.20 -16.42 20.11
C ASN A 149 5.01 -16.75 21.02
N THR A 150 4.41 -15.75 21.69
CA THR A 150 3.21 -15.94 22.52
C THR A 150 1.93 -15.94 21.71
N GLY A 151 2.00 -15.72 20.39
CA GLY A 151 0.85 -15.66 19.49
C GLY A 151 0.15 -14.29 19.46
N GLU A 152 0.71 -13.29 20.13
CA GLU A 152 0.17 -11.93 20.13
C GLU A 152 0.69 -11.12 18.94
N LEU A 153 -0.15 -10.26 18.38
CA LEU A 153 0.28 -9.32 17.35
C LEU A 153 1.30 -8.35 17.96
N SER A 154 2.47 -8.22 17.33
CA SER A 154 3.55 -7.35 17.77
C SER A 154 3.63 -6.09 16.91
N THR A 155 3.70 -6.25 15.58
CA THR A 155 3.80 -5.12 14.64
C THR A 155 2.99 -5.36 13.37
N VAL A 156 2.58 -4.26 12.74
CA VAL A 156 1.97 -4.21 11.42
C VAL A 156 2.88 -3.39 10.51
N HIS A 157 3.32 -4.00 9.41
CA HIS A 157 4.16 -3.37 8.41
C HIS A 157 3.28 -2.93 7.23
N LEU A 158 3.17 -1.62 7.05
CA LEU A 158 2.42 -0.96 5.99
C LEU A 158 3.44 -0.38 5.00
N LYS A 159 3.94 -1.22 4.10
CA LYS A 159 4.93 -0.80 3.10
C LYS A 159 4.21 -0.33 1.84
N ASN A 160 4.45 0.90 1.43
CA ASN A 160 3.87 1.57 0.28
C ASN A 160 2.33 1.66 0.33
N VAL A 161 1.76 1.48 1.51
CA VAL A 161 0.30 1.44 1.72
C VAL A 161 -0.13 2.24 2.96
N TYR A 162 0.78 3.00 3.58
CA TYR A 162 0.45 3.82 4.74
C TYR A 162 -0.11 5.18 4.31
N SER A 163 -1.25 5.59 4.88
CA SER A 163 -1.91 6.88 4.55
C SER A 163 -1.31 8.06 5.30
N GLY A 164 -0.73 7.85 6.48
CA GLY A 164 -0.43 8.94 7.42
C GLY A 164 -1.70 9.74 7.71
N ASP A 165 -1.63 11.06 7.55
CA ASP A 165 -2.73 12.00 7.80
C ASP A 165 -3.61 12.28 6.57
N GLN A 166 -3.44 11.51 5.49
CA GLN A 166 -4.21 11.69 4.26
C GLN A 166 -5.67 11.26 4.42
N LYS A 167 -6.56 12.07 3.84
CA LYS A 167 -8.01 11.88 3.84
C LYS A 167 -8.53 11.32 2.53
N PHE A 168 -9.80 10.95 2.50
CA PHE A 168 -10.47 10.38 1.34
C PHE A 168 -10.47 11.34 0.15
N SER A 169 -10.58 12.64 0.39
CA SER A 169 -10.60 13.68 -0.65
C SER A 169 -9.21 14.09 -1.17
N GLN A 170 -8.13 13.46 -0.68
CA GLN A 170 -6.76 13.80 -1.06
C GLN A 170 -6.49 13.50 -2.55
N ASP A 171 -5.97 14.50 -3.28
CA ASP A 171 -5.50 14.38 -4.67
C ASP A 171 -4.28 15.32 -4.88
N PRO A 172 -3.09 14.81 -5.25
CA PRO A 172 -2.74 13.40 -5.38
C PRO A 172 -2.58 12.72 -4.02
N VAL A 173 -2.84 11.41 -3.98
CA VAL A 173 -2.50 10.58 -2.83
C VAL A 173 -1.03 10.16 -2.92
N GLN A 174 -0.34 10.23 -1.79
CA GLN A 174 1.05 9.80 -1.62
C GLN A 174 1.09 8.44 -0.91
N HIS A 175 2.05 7.60 -1.31
CA HIS A 175 2.27 6.30 -0.67
C HIS A 175 3.40 6.42 0.35
N PHE A 176 3.14 6.03 1.59
CA PHE A 176 4.14 6.02 2.66
C PHE A 176 4.44 4.61 3.17
N ASP A 177 5.56 4.50 3.88
CA ASP A 177 5.96 3.33 4.64
C ASP A 177 5.76 3.57 6.13
N SER A 178 5.27 2.58 6.86
CA SER A 178 5.25 2.60 8.32
C SER A 178 5.34 1.20 8.93
N VAL A 179 5.90 1.14 10.14
CA VAL A 179 5.88 -0.04 10.99
C VAL A 179 5.26 0.35 12.33
N LEU A 180 4.03 -0.07 12.54
CA LEU A 180 3.23 0.30 13.69
C LEU A 180 3.22 -0.85 14.70
N LYS A 181 3.41 -0.52 15.98
CA LYS A 181 3.27 -1.52 17.05
C LYS A 181 1.80 -1.78 17.34
N ALA A 182 1.49 -2.97 17.87
CA ALA A 182 0.12 -3.38 18.15
C ALA A 182 -0.64 -2.44 19.12
N GLU A 183 0.09 -1.70 19.98
CA GLU A 183 -0.51 -0.73 20.91
C GLU A 183 -0.97 0.56 20.24
N ALA A 184 -0.50 0.85 19.02
CA ALA A 184 -0.92 2.04 18.27
C ALA A 184 -2.36 1.92 17.75
N PHE A 185 -2.90 0.71 17.68
CA PHE A 185 -4.20 0.43 17.11
C PHE A 185 -5.31 0.48 18.16
N SER A 186 -6.39 1.16 17.81
CA SER A 186 -7.67 0.94 18.49
C SER A 186 -8.13 -0.50 18.25
N LYS A 187 -8.86 -1.08 19.20
CA LYS A 187 -9.33 -2.47 19.13
C LYS A 187 -10.85 -2.55 19.26
N GLU A 188 -11.45 -3.40 18.46
CA GLU A 188 -12.86 -3.79 18.57
C GLU A 188 -12.91 -5.33 18.56
N GLU A 189 -13.63 -5.92 19.51
CA GLU A 189 -13.70 -7.39 19.67
C GLU A 189 -12.31 -8.06 19.72
N LYS A 190 -11.33 -7.40 20.37
CA LYS A 190 -9.91 -7.79 20.47
C LYS A 190 -9.10 -7.72 19.16
N LYS A 191 -9.72 -7.36 18.03
CA LYS A 191 -9.04 -7.17 16.75
C LYS A 191 -8.52 -5.73 16.62
N PRO A 192 -7.28 -5.53 16.14
CA PRO A 192 -6.83 -4.19 15.80
C PRO A 192 -7.65 -3.65 14.61
N ILE A 193 -7.96 -2.37 14.65
CA ILE A 193 -8.70 -1.69 13.59
C ILE A 193 -7.71 -1.06 12.62
N LEU A 194 -7.88 -1.32 11.33
CA LEU A 194 -7.18 -0.63 10.25
C LEU A 194 -8.19 0.13 9.40
N TYR A 195 -7.99 1.44 9.33
CA TYR A 195 -8.82 2.33 8.52
C TYR A 195 -8.26 2.44 7.12
N ILE A 196 -9.12 2.23 6.12
CA ILE A 196 -8.86 2.54 4.71
C ILE A 196 -9.28 4.00 4.52
N ASN A 197 -8.30 4.90 4.40
CA ASN A 197 -8.54 6.33 4.50
C ASN A 197 -8.67 7.05 3.16
N THR A 198 -8.17 6.44 2.07
CA THR A 198 -8.11 7.07 0.74
C THR A 198 -8.78 6.19 -0.31
N TRP A 199 -9.21 6.81 -1.41
CA TRP A 199 -9.85 6.12 -2.55
C TRP A 199 -8.90 5.14 -3.28
N ASN A 200 -7.59 5.29 -3.09
CA ASN A 200 -6.56 4.34 -3.56
C ASN A 200 -6.13 3.34 -2.47
N HIS A 201 -6.99 3.11 -1.47
CA HIS A 201 -6.83 2.05 -0.45
C HIS A 201 -5.63 2.18 0.51
N MET A 202 -5.19 3.38 0.86
CA MET A 202 -4.13 3.56 1.86
C MET A 202 -4.66 3.38 3.28
N PHE A 203 -3.88 2.72 4.13
CA PHE A 203 -4.25 2.32 5.49
C PHE A 203 -3.60 3.17 6.58
N SER A 204 -4.27 3.32 7.72
CA SER A 204 -3.61 3.72 8.97
C SER A 204 -4.33 3.19 10.21
N GLU A 205 -3.71 3.40 11.36
CA GLU A 205 -4.26 3.11 12.68
C GLU A 205 -5.33 4.12 13.14
N LYS A 206 -5.51 5.24 12.42
CA LYS A 206 -6.44 6.32 12.77
C LYS A 206 -7.49 6.55 11.68
N ASP A 207 -8.66 6.95 12.13
CA ASP A 207 -9.69 7.46 11.23
C ASP A 207 -9.35 8.89 10.82
N GLN A 208 -8.95 9.08 9.57
CA GLN A 208 -8.66 10.41 9.03
C GLN A 208 -9.91 11.10 8.46
N ASN A 209 -11.05 10.40 8.43
CA ASN A 209 -12.30 10.86 7.85
C ASN A 209 -13.48 10.72 8.84
N PRO A 210 -13.39 11.23 10.08
CA PRO A 210 -14.39 11.00 11.13
C PRO A 210 -15.80 11.51 10.76
N GLU A 211 -15.89 12.46 9.82
CA GLU A 211 -17.14 13.01 9.30
C GLU A 211 -17.87 12.08 8.32
N LEU A 212 -17.17 11.11 7.73
CA LEU A 212 -17.75 10.20 6.74
C LEU A 212 -18.41 8.99 7.41
N SER A 213 -19.57 8.60 6.89
CA SER A 213 -20.20 7.34 7.29
C SER A 213 -19.28 6.15 7.02
N LYS A 214 -19.29 5.13 7.89
CA LYS A 214 -18.33 4.00 7.82
C LYS A 214 -18.99 2.66 7.53
N LYS A 215 -18.31 1.85 6.72
CA LYS A 215 -18.57 0.43 6.56
C LYS A 215 -17.48 -0.37 7.28
N LYS A 216 -17.90 -1.30 8.14
CA LYS A 216 -17.02 -2.29 8.77
C LYS A 216 -17.07 -3.60 8.01
N PHE A 217 -15.92 -4.25 7.87
CA PHE A 217 -15.76 -5.51 7.17
C PHE A 217 -15.42 -6.64 8.16
N ASN A 218 -16.46 -7.19 8.81
CA ASN A 218 -16.29 -8.17 9.89
C ASN A 218 -16.12 -9.61 9.38
N ASN A 219 -16.60 -9.90 8.17
CA ASN A 219 -16.70 -11.24 7.59
C ASN A 219 -16.26 -11.27 6.12
N VAL A 220 -15.10 -10.66 5.83
CA VAL A 220 -14.49 -10.81 4.51
C VAL A 220 -14.10 -12.26 4.29
N GLU A 221 -14.29 -12.76 3.07
CA GLU A 221 -13.81 -14.08 2.70
C GLU A 221 -12.28 -14.13 2.85
N LEU A 222 -11.78 -15.24 3.40
CA LEU A 222 -10.35 -15.48 3.59
C LEU A 222 -9.94 -16.68 2.76
N ARG A 223 -8.85 -16.55 1.99
CA ARG A 223 -8.22 -17.62 1.23
C ARG A 223 -6.73 -17.69 1.52
N THR A 224 -6.14 -18.84 1.25
CA THR A 224 -4.69 -18.99 1.26
C THR A 224 -4.10 -18.51 -0.07
N GLY A 225 -3.07 -17.69 -0.01
CA GLY A 225 -2.32 -17.21 -1.17
C GLY A 225 -1.40 -16.02 -0.83
N SER A 226 -0.30 -15.93 -1.55
CA SER A 226 0.67 -14.83 -1.49
C SER A 226 0.38 -13.76 -2.53
N ARG A 227 1.01 -12.59 -2.38
CA ARG A 227 0.95 -11.54 -3.40
C ARG A 227 1.52 -12.02 -4.73
N GLU A 228 2.62 -12.77 -4.69
CA GLU A 228 3.29 -13.27 -5.87
C GLU A 228 2.41 -14.24 -6.67
N GLU A 229 1.65 -15.12 -5.99
CA GLU A 229 0.69 -16.03 -6.65
C GLU A 229 -0.46 -15.27 -7.32
N LEU A 230 -0.98 -14.23 -6.67
CA LEU A 230 -2.02 -13.37 -7.26
C LEU A 230 -1.49 -12.68 -8.53
N ASP A 231 -0.31 -12.06 -8.45
CA ASP A 231 0.28 -11.37 -9.60
C ASP A 231 0.61 -12.36 -10.74
N ALA A 232 1.06 -13.58 -10.43
CA ALA A 232 1.26 -14.64 -11.43
C ALA A 232 -0.07 -15.02 -12.10
N PHE A 233 -1.13 -15.26 -11.32
CA PHE A 233 -2.46 -15.60 -11.83
C PHE A 233 -2.98 -14.54 -12.80
N TYR A 234 -2.91 -13.25 -12.44
CA TYR A 234 -3.41 -12.16 -13.29
C TYR A 234 -2.53 -11.86 -14.49
N SER A 235 -1.20 -12.02 -14.36
CA SER A 235 -0.27 -11.80 -15.48
C SER A 235 -0.26 -12.92 -16.51
N GLY A 236 -0.93 -14.05 -16.24
CA GLY A 236 -1.04 -15.17 -17.19
C GLY A 236 0.28 -15.93 -17.39
N LYS A 237 1.20 -15.82 -16.43
CA LYS A 237 2.44 -16.60 -16.38
C LYS A 237 2.26 -17.87 -15.56
#